data_AF-A0A1Q9TNC8-F1
#
_entry.id   AF-A0A1Q9TNC8-F1
#
_cell.length_a   1.000
_cell.length_b   1.000
_cell.length_c   1.000
_cell.angle_alpha   90.00
_cell.angle_beta   90.00
_cell.angle_gamma   90.00
#
_symmetry.space_group_name_H-M   'P 1'
#
loop_
_entity.id
_entity.type
_entity.pdbx_description
1 polymer ?
#
loop_
_entity_poly.entity_id
_entity_poly.type
_entity_poly.pdbx_seq_one_letter_code
_entity_poly.pdbx_strand_id
1 'polypeptide(L)'
;MRTQLKPIRPVLAYLVFTVIYVVFFLDWPTWVFGTDSGETSEPLLPTSLNPAEFWPTTLVQWTFHLVASLLTLAVVALVVWRRRMRLSDIGIRPRWTRTSNPTKRRHWRRQARHVFWLVFVSYLVASVLRAVILFLAPDSLGASPVLEAGGVEGQVARAVMTLPISLTTSWLEEALNVAVLVILFAAAGRVPAEVYTVAVAAKIGYHLYFGLGGLAVALPALVCVWAYRRTGRLTPIILAHTAHNLLGSSLMLLAAAAI
;
A
#
# COMPACT_ATOMS: atom_id res chain seq x y z
N MET A 1 11.66 -18.15 4.47
CA MET A 1 11.39 -18.96 3.25
C MET A 1 12.65 -19.73 2.89
N ARG A 2 12.61 -21.07 2.78
CA ARG A 2 13.73 -21.91 2.31
C ARG A 2 13.39 -22.68 1.03
N THR A 3 12.46 -22.17 0.22
CA THR A 3 12.29 -22.66 -1.15
C THR A 3 13.43 -22.10 -1.99
N GLN A 4 14.24 -22.96 -2.61
CA GLN A 4 15.24 -22.54 -3.57
C GLN A 4 14.54 -21.83 -4.72
N LEU A 5 14.59 -20.50 -4.75
CA LEU A 5 14.03 -19.71 -5.84
C LEU A 5 14.91 -19.90 -7.06
N LYS A 6 14.31 -20.01 -8.25
CA LYS A 6 15.07 -19.98 -9.50
C LYS A 6 15.85 -18.66 -9.55
N PRO A 7 17.19 -18.68 -9.68
CA PRO A 7 17.99 -17.47 -9.60
C PRO A 7 17.65 -16.50 -10.72
N ILE A 8 17.83 -15.21 -10.47
CA ILE A 8 17.82 -14.18 -11.51
C ILE A 8 19.07 -13.33 -11.45
N ARG A 9 19.41 -12.76 -12.60
CA ARG A 9 20.43 -11.73 -12.68
C ARG A 9 19.96 -10.51 -11.87
N PRO A 10 20.82 -9.89 -11.06
CA PRO A 10 20.48 -8.71 -10.26
C PRO A 10 19.87 -7.58 -11.09
N VAL A 11 20.51 -7.23 -12.22
CA VAL A 11 20.04 -6.18 -13.13
C VAL A 11 18.59 -6.40 -13.56
N LEU A 12 18.20 -7.65 -13.87
CA LEU A 12 16.83 -7.97 -14.24
C LEU A 12 15.84 -7.79 -13.08
N ALA A 13 16.26 -8.06 -11.84
CA ALA A 13 15.42 -7.84 -10.66
C ALA A 13 15.11 -6.35 -10.46
N TYR A 14 16.13 -5.49 -10.58
CA TYR A 14 15.96 -4.04 -10.53
C TYR A 14 15.09 -3.55 -11.69
N LEU A 15 15.39 -3.93 -12.93
CA LEU A 15 14.61 -3.49 -14.09
C LEU A 15 13.13 -3.89 -13.97
N VAL A 16 12.84 -5.14 -13.61
CA VAL A 16 11.45 -5.59 -13.43
C VAL A 16 10.76 -4.82 -12.31
N PHE A 17 11.43 -4.61 -11.17
CA PHE A 17 10.85 -3.86 -10.07
C PHE A 17 10.66 -2.38 -10.42
N THR A 18 11.60 -1.75 -11.12
CA THR A 18 11.47 -0.37 -11.61
C THR A 18 10.30 -0.23 -12.58
N VAL A 19 10.11 -1.16 -13.52
CA VAL A 19 8.95 -1.13 -14.42
C VAL A 19 7.64 -1.26 -13.65
N ILE A 20 7.56 -2.18 -12.69
CA ILE A 20 6.40 -2.29 -11.78
C ILE A 20 6.21 -0.97 -11.02
N TYR A 21 7.29 -0.39 -10.50
CA TYR A 21 7.22 0.84 -9.75
C TYR A 21 6.64 1.99 -10.57
N VAL A 22 7.18 2.19 -11.78
CA VAL A 22 6.74 3.23 -12.72
C VAL A 22 5.26 3.04 -13.08
N VAL A 23 4.88 1.82 -13.49
CA VAL A 23 3.51 1.52 -13.95
C VAL A 23 2.45 1.71 -12.85
N PHE A 24 2.78 1.40 -11.59
CA PHE A 24 1.79 1.42 -10.51
C PHE A 24 1.83 2.67 -9.64
N PHE A 25 2.96 3.37 -9.59
CA PHE A 25 3.18 4.43 -8.59
C PHE A 25 3.66 5.77 -9.15
N LEU A 26 4.08 5.86 -10.42
CA LEU A 26 4.41 7.13 -11.05
C LEU A 26 3.29 7.53 -12.00
N ASP A 27 2.28 8.26 -11.51
CA ASP A 27 1.27 9.04 -12.25
C ASP A 27 0.65 8.41 -13.52
N TRP A 28 0.81 7.10 -13.69
CA TRP A 28 0.24 6.33 -14.79
C TRP A 28 -1.28 6.54 -14.98
N PRO A 29 -2.12 6.72 -13.94
CA PRO A 29 -3.52 7.13 -14.13
C PRO A 29 -3.71 8.47 -14.84
N THR A 30 -2.89 9.50 -14.56
CA THR A 30 -3.11 10.85 -15.11
C THR A 30 -2.68 10.94 -16.58
N TRP A 31 -1.78 10.08 -17.04
CA TRP A 31 -1.31 10.06 -18.44
C TRP A 31 -2.20 9.26 -19.38
N VAL A 32 -2.85 8.18 -18.89
CA VAL A 32 -3.69 7.30 -19.73
C VAL A 32 -5.10 7.86 -19.89
N PHE A 33 -5.58 8.61 -18.90
CA PHE A 33 -6.95 9.14 -18.88
C PHE A 33 -7.04 10.67 -18.76
N GLY A 34 -5.90 11.37 -18.61
CA GLY A 34 -5.83 12.82 -18.59
C GLY A 34 -5.63 13.40 -19.99
N THR A 35 -6.60 14.19 -20.38
CA THR A 35 -6.66 15.08 -21.54
C THR A 35 -5.51 16.07 -21.57
N ASP A 36 -5.00 16.38 -22.77
CA ASP A 36 -3.91 17.31 -23.12
C ASP A 36 -4.01 18.78 -22.60
N SER A 37 -4.79 19.10 -21.56
CA SER A 37 -5.17 20.49 -21.25
C SER A 37 -4.17 21.33 -20.44
N GLY A 38 -3.03 20.79 -19.98
CA GLY A 38 -1.99 21.59 -19.32
C GLY A 38 -2.35 22.19 -17.95
N GLU A 39 -3.57 21.94 -17.45
CA GLU A 39 -3.95 22.23 -16.07
C GLU A 39 -3.55 21.06 -15.17
N THR A 40 -2.89 21.39 -14.06
CA THR A 40 -2.37 20.43 -13.08
C THR A 40 -3.46 19.43 -12.68
N SER A 41 -3.21 18.15 -13.01
CA SER A 41 -4.09 17.02 -12.78
C SER A 41 -4.22 16.71 -11.29
N GLU A 42 -4.89 17.58 -10.53
CA GLU A 42 -5.31 17.19 -9.18
C GLU A 42 -6.23 15.98 -9.28
N PRO A 43 -6.03 14.96 -8.43
CA PRO A 43 -6.93 13.82 -8.42
C PRO A 43 -8.35 14.33 -8.17
N LEU A 44 -9.27 13.99 -9.07
CA LEU A 44 -10.69 14.27 -8.91
C LEU A 44 -11.16 13.58 -7.62
N LEU A 45 -11.27 14.35 -6.54
CA LEU A 45 -11.85 13.94 -5.26
C LEU A 45 -13.21 14.63 -5.15
N PRO A 46 -14.28 13.91 -4.74
CA PRO A 46 -15.58 14.54 -4.56
C PRO A 46 -15.46 15.59 -3.45
N THR A 47 -16.06 16.76 -3.69
CA THR A 47 -16.12 17.87 -2.73
C THR A 47 -17.49 17.99 -2.06
N SER A 48 -18.49 17.26 -2.56
CA SER A 48 -19.84 17.19 -1.99
C SER A 48 -20.44 15.78 -2.11
N LEU A 49 -21.59 15.55 -1.44
CA LEU A 49 -22.40 14.34 -1.59
C LEU A 49 -23.46 14.49 -2.69
N ASN A 50 -23.47 15.60 -3.43
CA ASN A 50 -24.37 15.80 -4.56
C ASN A 50 -24.19 14.64 -5.56
N PRO A 51 -25.25 13.85 -5.86
CA PRO A 51 -25.13 12.69 -6.74
C PRO A 51 -24.53 12.99 -8.12
N ALA A 52 -24.76 14.20 -8.66
CA ALA A 52 -24.26 14.60 -9.97
C ALA A 52 -22.73 14.81 -9.99
N GLU A 53 -22.13 15.16 -8.85
CA GLU A 53 -20.68 15.34 -8.70
C GLU A 53 -20.00 14.09 -8.12
N PHE A 54 -20.62 13.52 -7.09
CA PHE A 54 -20.07 12.42 -6.31
C PHE A 54 -19.87 11.16 -7.15
N TRP A 55 -20.91 10.72 -7.86
CA TRP A 55 -20.89 9.43 -8.56
C TRP A 55 -19.89 9.36 -9.72
N PRO A 56 -19.83 10.33 -10.64
CA PRO A 56 -18.84 10.29 -11.73
C PRO A 56 -17.41 10.20 -11.21
N THR A 57 -17.07 11.05 -10.22
CA THR A 57 -15.74 11.08 -9.61
C THR A 57 -15.40 9.76 -8.91
N THR A 58 -16.34 9.25 -8.11
CA THR A 58 -16.17 8.03 -7.33
C THR A 58 -16.03 6.79 -8.22
N LEU A 59 -16.86 6.67 -9.27
CA LEU A 59 -16.80 5.56 -10.21
C LEU A 59 -15.48 5.53 -11.00
N VAL A 60 -14.96 6.69 -11.40
CA VAL A 60 -13.64 6.78 -12.05
C VAL A 60 -12.55 6.26 -11.11
N GLN A 61 -12.52 6.72 -9.86
CA GLN A 61 -11.53 6.26 -8.87
C GLN A 61 -11.64 4.76 -8.58
N TRP A 62 -12.85 4.24 -8.39
CA TRP A 62 -13.07 2.82 -8.14
C TRP A 62 -12.69 1.96 -9.34
N THR A 63 -12.99 2.42 -10.56
CA THR A 63 -12.60 1.73 -11.79
C THR A 63 -11.08 1.67 -11.91
N PHE A 64 -10.39 2.78 -11.65
CA PHE A 64 -8.94 2.82 -11.64
C PHE A 64 -8.35 1.82 -10.64
N HIS A 65 -8.84 1.82 -9.39
CA HIS A 65 -8.39 0.91 -8.36
C HIS A 65 -8.69 -0.56 -8.67
N LEU A 66 -9.81 -0.84 -9.34
CA LEU A 66 -10.14 -2.18 -9.83
C LEU A 66 -9.12 -2.64 -10.87
N VAL A 67 -8.85 -1.83 -11.90
CA VAL A 67 -7.86 -2.13 -12.95
C VAL A 67 -6.48 -2.34 -12.34
N ALA A 68 -6.04 -1.44 -11.45
CA ALA A 68 -4.76 -1.55 -10.77
C ALA A 68 -4.67 -2.81 -9.89
N SER A 69 -5.77 -3.20 -9.24
CA SER A 69 -5.83 -4.44 -8.45
C SER A 69 -5.71 -5.69 -9.32
N LEU A 70 -6.35 -5.70 -10.50
CA LEU A 70 -6.26 -6.80 -11.47
C LEU A 70 -4.85 -6.91 -12.07
N LEU A 71 -4.23 -5.79 -12.43
CA LEU A 71 -2.86 -5.76 -12.90
C LEU A 71 -1.89 -6.23 -11.81
N THR A 72 -2.09 -5.80 -10.56
CA THR A 72 -1.32 -6.29 -9.40
C THR A 72 -1.43 -7.80 -9.27
N LEU A 73 -2.66 -8.35 -9.37
CA LEU A 73 -2.89 -9.79 -9.33
C LEU A 73 -2.15 -10.51 -10.48
N ALA A 74 -2.17 -9.95 -11.69
CA ALA A 74 -1.44 -10.50 -12.83
C ALA A 74 0.08 -10.51 -12.60
N VAL A 75 0.66 -9.42 -12.09
CA VAL A 75 2.08 -9.34 -11.73
C VAL A 75 2.44 -10.36 -10.66
N VAL A 76 1.64 -10.44 -9.59
CA VAL A 76 1.83 -11.42 -8.51
C VAL A 76 1.75 -12.85 -9.05
N ALA A 77 0.76 -13.16 -9.88
CA ALA A 77 0.58 -14.47 -10.49
C ALA A 77 1.77 -14.82 -11.41
N LEU A 78 2.25 -13.88 -12.22
CA LEU A 78 3.41 -14.05 -13.09
C LEU A 78 4.68 -14.32 -12.29
N VAL A 79 4.95 -13.54 -11.23
CA VAL A 79 6.11 -13.74 -10.35
C VAL A 79 6.02 -15.10 -9.66
N VAL A 80 4.86 -15.45 -9.10
CA VAL A 80 4.63 -16.75 -8.44
C VAL A 80 4.85 -17.91 -9.41
N TRP A 81 4.29 -17.84 -10.61
CA TRP A 81 4.44 -18.86 -11.66
C TRP A 81 5.89 -19.00 -12.12
N ARG A 82 6.56 -17.89 -12.49
CA ARG A 82 7.97 -17.90 -12.93
C ARG A 82 8.92 -18.41 -11.85
N ARG A 83 8.56 -18.25 -10.57
CA ARG A 83 9.34 -18.71 -9.42
C ARG A 83 8.95 -20.11 -8.93
N ARG A 84 7.99 -20.77 -9.58
CA ARG A 84 7.42 -22.07 -9.17
C ARG A 84 6.93 -22.06 -7.72
N MET A 85 6.40 -20.92 -7.29
CA MET A 85 5.80 -20.73 -5.98
C MET A 85 4.29 -20.99 -6.05
N ARG A 86 3.65 -21.11 -4.90
CA ARG A 86 2.19 -21.09 -4.75
C ARG A 86 1.77 -19.77 -4.10
N LEU A 87 0.51 -19.36 -4.29
CA LEU A 87 -0.04 -18.19 -3.57
C LEU A 87 0.03 -18.34 -2.04
N SER A 88 0.04 -19.57 -1.54
CA SER A 88 0.26 -19.85 -0.12
C SER A 88 1.68 -19.54 0.37
N ASP A 89 2.65 -19.49 -0.54
CA ASP A 89 4.07 -19.32 -0.22
C ASP A 89 4.44 -17.85 -0.09
N ILE A 90 3.65 -16.98 -0.71
CA ILE A 90 3.69 -15.52 -0.54
C ILE A 90 2.74 -15.05 0.57
N GLY A 91 2.10 -15.98 1.28
CA GLY A 91 1.33 -15.66 2.47
C GLY A 91 -0.05 -15.08 2.23
N ILE A 92 -0.62 -15.18 1.01
CA ILE A 92 -2.03 -14.82 0.71
C ILE A 92 -2.97 -15.86 1.32
N ARG A 93 -2.60 -17.15 1.22
CA ARG A 93 -3.34 -18.26 1.84
C ARG A 93 -2.46 -18.98 2.84
N PRO A 94 -2.71 -18.85 4.16
CA PRO A 94 -1.85 -19.48 5.14
C PRO A 94 -1.88 -21.01 5.02
N ARG A 95 -0.70 -21.64 4.92
CA ARG A 95 -0.55 -23.11 4.81
C ARG A 95 -1.21 -23.87 5.99
N TRP A 96 -1.36 -23.23 7.15
CA TRP A 96 -1.97 -23.83 8.33
C TRP A 96 -3.47 -24.13 8.20
N THR A 97 -4.17 -23.53 7.23
CA THR A 97 -5.55 -23.94 6.92
C THR A 97 -5.64 -25.43 6.56
N ARG A 98 -4.52 -26.05 6.17
CA ARG A 98 -4.42 -27.46 5.80
C ARG A 98 -3.83 -28.36 6.90
N THR A 99 -3.43 -27.83 8.06
CA THR A 99 -2.93 -28.68 9.15
C THR A 99 -4.08 -29.12 10.06
N SER A 100 -4.17 -30.43 10.30
CA SER A 100 -5.06 -31.03 11.31
C SER A 100 -4.54 -30.82 12.73
N ASN A 101 -3.26 -30.48 12.92
CA ASN A 101 -2.66 -30.29 14.24
C ASN A 101 -3.12 -28.96 14.90
N PRO A 102 -3.84 -29.01 16.03
CA PRO A 102 -4.39 -27.81 16.68
C PRO A 102 -3.32 -26.89 17.27
N THR A 103 -2.24 -27.45 17.82
CA THR A 103 -1.12 -26.68 18.39
C THR A 103 -0.42 -25.86 17.32
N LYS A 104 -0.14 -26.47 16.17
CA LYS A 104 0.41 -25.74 15.01
C LYS A 104 -0.57 -24.63 14.61
N ARG A 105 -1.85 -24.94 14.40
CA ARG A 105 -2.87 -23.94 14.04
C ARG A 105 -2.89 -22.74 14.99
N ARG A 106 -2.84 -22.97 16.31
CA ARG A 106 -2.80 -21.90 17.33
C ARG A 106 -1.53 -21.05 17.22
N HIS A 107 -0.36 -21.68 17.06
CA HIS A 107 0.90 -20.98 16.84
C HIS A 107 0.82 -20.09 15.58
N TRP A 108 0.29 -20.62 14.48
CA TRP A 108 0.18 -19.86 13.24
C TRP A 108 -0.78 -18.67 13.38
N ARG A 109 -1.92 -18.82 14.08
CA ARG A 109 -2.84 -17.70 14.35
C ARG A 109 -2.19 -16.61 15.21
N ARG A 110 -1.46 -17.00 16.26
CA ARG A 110 -0.71 -16.05 17.12
C ARG A 110 0.31 -15.25 16.32
N GLN A 111 1.10 -15.90 15.47
CA GLN A 111 2.06 -15.19 14.62
C GLN A 111 1.37 -14.27 13.61
N ALA A 112 0.21 -14.64 13.02
CA ALA A 112 -0.55 -13.73 12.15
C ALA A 112 -0.96 -12.46 12.91
N ARG A 113 -1.49 -12.64 14.13
CA ARG A 113 -1.94 -11.55 15.00
C ARG A 113 -0.79 -10.64 15.41
N HIS A 114 0.38 -11.20 15.71
CA HIS A 114 1.57 -10.40 16.02
C HIS A 114 2.04 -9.59 14.81
N VAL A 115 2.06 -10.18 13.61
CA VAL A 115 2.40 -9.45 12.38
C VAL A 115 1.41 -8.32 12.13
N PHE A 116 0.10 -8.59 12.26
CA PHE A 116 -0.95 -7.58 12.11
C PHE A 116 -0.72 -6.40 13.07
N TRP A 117 -0.61 -6.65 14.38
CA TRP A 117 -0.48 -5.57 15.36
C TRP A 117 0.83 -4.82 15.22
N LEU A 118 1.94 -5.51 14.93
CA LEU A 118 3.22 -4.84 14.72
C LEU A 118 3.16 -3.86 13.54
N VAL A 119 2.59 -4.29 12.41
CA VAL A 119 2.43 -3.44 11.22
C VAL A 119 1.41 -2.33 11.47
N PHE A 120 0.28 -2.63 12.12
CA PHE A 120 -0.74 -1.64 12.41
C PHE A 120 -0.19 -0.52 13.31
N VAL A 121 0.53 -0.88 14.38
CA VAL A 121 1.18 0.09 15.27
C VAL A 121 2.24 0.90 14.53
N SER A 122 3.02 0.31 13.61
CA SER A 122 4.00 1.09 12.85
C SER A 122 3.36 2.14 11.93
N TYR A 123 2.18 1.86 11.37
CA TYR A 123 1.38 2.85 10.63
C TYR A 123 0.83 3.96 11.54
N LEU A 124 0.35 3.63 12.74
CA LEU A 124 -0.08 4.63 13.72
C LEU A 124 1.07 5.55 14.13
N VAL A 125 2.25 4.98 14.44
CA VAL A 125 3.46 5.75 14.77
C VAL A 125 3.86 6.64 13.59
N ALA A 126 3.83 6.13 12.36
CA ALA A 126 4.11 6.94 11.17
C ALA A 126 3.12 8.10 11.00
N SER A 127 1.84 7.91 11.35
CA SER A 127 0.83 8.98 11.31
C SER A 127 1.14 10.08 12.33
N VAL A 128 1.53 9.69 13.55
CA VAL A 128 1.97 10.64 14.59
C VAL A 128 3.25 11.36 14.15
N LEU A 129 4.25 10.63 13.64
CA LEU A 129 5.50 11.23 13.14
C LEU A 129 5.22 12.22 12.01
N ARG A 130 4.33 11.89 11.07
CA ARG A 130 3.89 12.80 10.03
C ARG A 130 3.28 14.06 10.62
N ALA A 131 2.36 13.94 11.59
CA ALA A 131 1.76 15.09 12.25
C ALA A 131 2.80 15.99 12.95
N VAL A 132 3.79 15.39 13.62
CA VAL A 132 4.90 16.12 14.25
C VAL A 132 5.76 16.84 13.21
N ILE A 133 6.10 16.19 12.10
CA ILE A 133 6.87 16.83 11.02
C ILE A 133 6.12 18.04 10.46
N LEU A 134 4.82 17.89 10.20
CA LEU A 134 3.99 18.98 9.67
C LEU A 134 3.81 20.12 10.68
N PHE A 135 3.75 19.81 11.98
CA PHE A 135 3.72 20.82 13.04
C PHE A 135 5.04 21.61 13.12
N LEU A 136 6.19 20.94 12.99
CA LEU A 136 7.51 21.57 13.09
C LEU A 136 7.94 22.29 11.81
N ALA A 137 7.42 21.88 10.66
CA ALA A 137 7.74 22.44 9.36
C ALA A 137 6.45 22.61 8.53
N PRO A 138 5.59 23.59 8.87
CA PRO A 138 4.31 23.78 8.17
C PRO A 138 4.49 24.07 6.67
N ASP A 139 5.54 24.81 6.30
CA ASP A 139 5.89 25.11 4.91
C ASP A 139 6.41 23.90 4.12
N SER A 140 6.57 22.75 4.78
CA SER A 140 6.97 21.49 4.15
C SER A 140 5.79 20.66 3.63
N LEU A 141 4.57 21.18 3.75
CA LEU A 141 3.39 20.60 3.11
C LEU A 141 3.64 20.55 1.60
N GLY A 142 3.66 19.33 1.06
CA GLY A 142 3.40 19.17 -0.38
C GLY A 142 1.98 19.65 -0.70
N ALA A 143 1.65 19.78 -1.99
CA ALA A 143 0.29 20.04 -2.46
C ALA A 143 -0.63 18.86 -2.06
N SER A 144 -1.03 18.79 -0.80
CA SER A 144 -1.87 17.73 -0.25
C SER A 144 -3.33 18.16 -0.38
N PRO A 145 -4.05 17.74 -1.45
CA PRO A 145 -5.39 18.24 -1.76
C PRO A 145 -6.44 17.80 -0.72
N VAL A 146 -6.02 16.92 0.20
CA VAL A 146 -6.87 16.22 1.17
C VAL A 146 -7.37 17.14 2.29
N LEU A 147 -6.66 18.21 2.64
CA LEU A 147 -7.00 19.01 3.83
C LEU A 147 -7.80 20.29 3.54
N GLU A 148 -7.78 20.82 2.31
CA GLU A 148 -8.24 22.20 2.09
C GLU A 148 -9.56 22.35 1.32
N ALA A 149 -10.03 21.34 0.59
CA ALA A 149 -11.22 21.48 -0.27
C ALA A 149 -12.44 20.68 0.24
N GLY A 150 -13.54 21.36 0.54
CA GLY A 150 -14.89 20.75 0.62
C GLY A 150 -15.67 20.85 1.94
N GLY A 151 -15.15 21.50 2.99
CA GLY A 151 -15.86 21.60 4.27
C GLY A 151 -16.22 20.24 4.89
N VAL A 152 -17.24 20.20 5.76
CA VAL A 152 -17.70 18.97 6.43
C VAL A 152 -18.25 17.96 5.41
N GLU A 153 -19.08 18.41 4.47
CA GLU A 153 -19.70 17.54 3.47
C GLU A 153 -18.66 16.86 2.56
N GLY A 154 -17.65 17.61 2.09
CA GLY A 154 -16.56 17.06 1.29
C GLY A 154 -15.70 16.06 2.04
N GLN A 155 -15.48 16.25 3.34
CA GLN A 155 -14.78 15.26 4.17
C GLN A 155 -15.58 13.94 4.26
N VAL A 156 -16.91 14.02 4.41
CA VAL A 156 -17.78 12.84 4.40
C VAL A 156 -17.75 12.16 3.04
N ALA A 157 -17.90 12.91 1.94
CA ALA A 157 -17.84 12.39 0.58
C ALA A 157 -16.53 11.66 0.31
N ARG A 158 -15.40 12.26 0.69
CA ARG A 158 -14.07 11.64 0.58
C ARG A 158 -13.98 10.35 1.39
N ALA A 159 -14.39 10.37 2.65
CA ALA A 159 -14.34 9.20 3.52
C ALA A 159 -15.18 8.03 2.96
N VAL A 160 -16.38 8.29 2.42
CA VAL A 160 -17.22 7.26 1.79
C VAL A 160 -16.54 6.68 0.55
N MET A 161 -15.99 7.54 -0.31
CA MET A 161 -15.30 7.13 -1.53
C MET A 161 -14.02 6.32 -1.24
N THR A 162 -13.29 6.64 -0.16
CA THR A 162 -12.03 5.97 0.20
C THR A 162 -12.22 4.60 0.87
N LEU A 163 -13.39 4.25 1.39
CA LEU A 163 -13.63 2.96 2.05
C LEU A 163 -13.25 1.74 1.18
N PRO A 164 -13.79 1.55 -0.04
CA PRO A 164 -13.39 0.43 -0.89
C PRO A 164 -11.95 0.57 -1.41
N ILE A 165 -11.50 1.81 -1.64
CA ILE A 165 -10.14 2.11 -2.09
C ILE A 165 -9.11 1.65 -1.05
N SER A 166 -9.40 1.81 0.24
CA SER A 166 -8.50 1.46 1.36
C SER A 166 -7.96 0.04 1.25
N LEU A 167 -8.81 -0.93 0.92
CA LEU A 167 -8.39 -2.32 0.73
C LEU A 167 -7.54 -2.50 -0.52
N THR A 168 -7.95 -1.90 -1.65
CA THR A 168 -7.22 -2.02 -2.91
C THR A 168 -5.85 -1.34 -2.87
N THR A 169 -5.73 -0.20 -2.21
CA THR A 169 -4.46 0.51 -1.97
C THR A 169 -3.53 -0.36 -1.13
N SER A 170 -4.02 -0.90 0.00
CA SER A 170 -3.21 -1.80 0.82
C SER A 170 -2.82 -3.07 0.07
N TRP A 171 -3.69 -3.62 -0.78
CA TRP A 171 -3.36 -4.77 -1.63
C TRP A 171 -2.21 -4.42 -2.59
N LEU A 172 -2.36 -3.35 -3.36
CA LEU A 172 -1.40 -2.89 -4.36
C LEU A 172 -0.04 -2.62 -3.73
N GLU A 173 0.00 -1.81 -2.69
CA GLU A 173 1.24 -1.40 -2.05
C GLU A 173 2.00 -2.57 -1.43
N GLU A 174 1.32 -3.38 -0.62
CA GLU A 174 1.99 -4.45 0.10
C GLU A 174 2.32 -5.64 -0.83
N ALA A 175 1.49 -5.93 -1.82
CA ALA A 175 1.79 -6.99 -2.77
C ALA A 175 3.03 -6.65 -3.62
N LEU A 176 3.12 -5.42 -4.13
CA LEU A 176 4.20 -5.03 -5.03
C LEU A 176 5.47 -4.63 -4.26
N ASN A 177 5.37 -3.70 -3.32
CA ASN A 177 6.51 -3.11 -2.64
C ASN A 177 7.08 -3.98 -1.50
N VAL A 178 6.29 -4.94 -1.00
CA VAL A 178 6.76 -5.89 0.02
C VAL A 178 6.96 -7.28 -0.57
N ALA A 179 5.89 -7.93 -1.03
CA ALA A 179 6.02 -9.33 -1.44
C ALA A 179 6.83 -9.53 -2.72
N VAL A 180 6.45 -8.84 -3.82
CA VAL A 180 7.12 -8.98 -5.12
C VAL A 180 8.58 -8.52 -5.03
N LEU A 181 8.83 -7.34 -4.44
CA LEU A 181 10.18 -6.83 -4.20
C LEU A 181 11.06 -7.85 -3.46
N VAL A 182 10.60 -8.37 -2.32
CA VAL A 182 11.37 -9.35 -1.52
C VAL A 182 11.64 -10.63 -2.32
N ILE A 183 10.67 -11.12 -3.09
CA ILE A 183 10.83 -12.35 -3.90
C ILE A 183 11.85 -12.13 -5.02
N LEU A 184 11.76 -11.03 -5.75
CA LEU A 184 12.69 -10.71 -6.84
C LEU A 184 14.12 -10.55 -6.30
N PHE A 185 14.29 -9.78 -5.23
CA PHE A 185 15.61 -9.49 -4.68
C PHE A 185 16.23 -10.72 -3.99
N ALA A 186 15.42 -11.54 -3.32
CA ALA A 186 15.89 -12.83 -2.80
C ALA A 186 16.31 -13.79 -3.93
N ALA A 187 15.56 -13.85 -5.03
CA ALA A 187 15.95 -14.64 -6.21
C ALA A 187 17.23 -14.11 -6.89
N ALA A 188 17.53 -12.81 -6.73
CA ALA A 188 18.75 -12.17 -7.21
C ALA A 188 19.94 -12.27 -6.23
N GLY A 189 19.76 -12.94 -5.08
CA GLY A 189 20.78 -13.03 -4.04
C GLY A 189 21.19 -11.67 -3.47
N ARG A 190 20.30 -10.68 -3.46
CA ARG A 190 20.57 -9.35 -2.90
C ARG A 190 20.61 -9.42 -1.38
N VAL A 191 21.46 -8.60 -0.78
CA VAL A 191 21.65 -8.59 0.68
C VAL A 191 20.43 -7.96 1.38
N PRO A 192 20.15 -8.33 2.64
CA PRO A 192 19.06 -7.76 3.42
C PRO A 192 18.94 -6.24 3.36
N ALA A 193 20.07 -5.52 3.46
CA ALA A 193 20.10 -4.06 3.48
C ALA A 193 19.53 -3.45 2.20
N GLU A 194 19.94 -3.94 1.03
CA GLU A 194 19.45 -3.45 -0.28
C GLU A 194 17.93 -3.59 -0.40
N VAL A 195 17.36 -4.70 0.07
CA VAL A 195 15.90 -4.92 0.05
C VAL A 195 15.17 -3.86 0.87
N TYR A 196 15.67 -3.55 2.07
CA TYR A 196 15.06 -2.52 2.92
C TYR A 196 15.22 -1.13 2.29
N THR A 197 16.40 -0.80 1.77
CA THR A 197 16.66 0.50 1.14
C THR A 197 15.74 0.74 -0.04
N VAL A 198 15.61 -0.24 -0.95
CA VAL A 198 14.73 -0.10 -2.13
C VAL A 198 13.27 0.00 -1.72
N ALA A 199 12.82 -0.80 -0.75
CA ALA A 199 11.43 -0.73 -0.28
C ALA A 199 11.08 0.61 0.37
N VAL A 200 11.99 1.17 1.18
CA VAL A 200 11.85 2.50 1.79
C VAL A 200 11.87 3.58 0.73
N ALA A 201 12.85 3.56 -0.18
CA ALA A 201 12.96 4.54 -1.25
C ALA A 201 11.72 4.54 -2.15
N ALA A 202 11.23 3.36 -2.54
CA ALA A 202 9.98 3.23 -3.29
C ALA A 202 8.79 3.77 -2.49
N LYS A 203 8.64 3.37 -1.21
CA LYS A 203 7.51 3.82 -0.37
C LYS A 203 7.50 5.34 -0.18
N ILE A 204 8.65 5.95 0.05
CA ILE A 204 8.79 7.42 0.12
C ILE A 204 8.47 8.03 -1.23
N GLY A 205 9.03 7.49 -2.32
CA GLY A 205 8.91 8.03 -3.67
C GLY A 205 7.46 8.25 -4.09
N TYR A 206 6.59 7.26 -3.88
CA TYR A 206 5.17 7.39 -4.20
C TYR A 206 4.34 8.12 -3.14
N HIS A 207 4.97 8.60 -2.06
CA HIS A 207 4.38 9.46 -1.04
C HIS A 207 5.04 10.85 -0.99
N LEU A 208 5.85 11.21 -1.98
CA LEU A 208 6.50 12.53 -2.03
C LEU A 208 5.50 13.68 -2.11
N TYR A 209 4.27 13.44 -2.58
CA TYR A 209 3.18 14.40 -2.57
C TYR A 209 2.76 14.84 -1.14
N PHE A 210 3.17 14.12 -0.09
CA PHE A 210 3.04 14.56 1.31
C PHE A 210 4.15 15.51 1.79
N GLY A 211 5.08 15.91 0.92
CA GLY A 211 6.26 16.70 1.28
C GLY A 211 7.15 15.97 2.28
N LEU A 212 7.74 16.69 3.25
CA LEU A 212 8.60 16.06 4.27
C LEU A 212 7.86 15.05 5.15
N GLY A 213 6.53 15.21 5.30
CA GLY A 213 5.69 14.25 6.01
C GLY A 213 5.73 12.83 5.41
N GLY A 214 6.05 12.71 4.12
CA GLY A 214 6.25 11.43 3.45
C GLY A 214 7.40 10.60 4.03
N LEU A 215 8.41 11.23 4.66
CA LEU A 215 9.52 10.49 5.29
C LEU A 215 9.06 9.54 6.40
N ALA A 216 7.92 9.83 7.05
CA ALA A 216 7.36 8.99 8.09
C ALA A 216 6.98 7.59 7.58
N VAL A 217 6.70 7.42 6.27
CA VAL A 217 6.34 6.11 5.69
C VAL A 217 7.53 5.15 5.58
N ALA A 218 8.76 5.62 5.84
CA ALA A 218 9.94 4.75 5.93
C ALA A 218 9.77 3.69 7.03
N LEU A 219 9.18 4.06 8.17
CA LEU A 219 8.97 3.15 9.30
C LEU A 219 8.08 1.94 8.93
N PRO A 220 6.85 2.12 8.42
CA PRO A 220 6.02 1.00 8.00
C PRO A 220 6.66 0.21 6.85
N ALA A 221 7.38 0.85 5.91
CA ALA A 221 8.10 0.13 4.86
C ALA A 221 9.11 -0.88 5.44
N LEU A 222 9.95 -0.43 6.40
CA LEU A 222 10.92 -1.29 7.08
C LEU A 222 10.24 -2.43 7.84
N VAL A 223 9.22 -2.12 8.62
CA VAL A 223 8.50 -3.10 9.46
C VAL A 223 7.78 -4.14 8.60
N CYS A 224 7.13 -3.74 7.51
CA CYS A 224 6.42 -4.66 6.62
C CYS A 224 7.40 -5.61 5.93
N VAL A 225 8.51 -5.11 5.37
CA VAL A 225 9.55 -5.96 4.76
C VAL A 225 10.17 -6.89 5.79
N TRP A 226 10.46 -6.40 7.00
CA TRP A 226 11.02 -7.22 8.07
C TRP A 226 10.06 -8.35 8.46
N ALA A 227 8.79 -8.02 8.71
CA ALA A 227 7.77 -8.97 9.10
C ALA A 227 7.53 -10.01 8.00
N TYR A 228 7.46 -9.57 6.74
CA TYR A 228 7.28 -10.45 5.59
C TYR A 228 8.47 -11.38 5.40
N ARG A 229 9.71 -10.89 5.47
CA ARG A 229 10.90 -11.76 5.32
C ARG A 229 11.01 -12.80 6.42
N ARG A 230 10.63 -12.45 7.64
CA ARG A 230 10.66 -13.37 8.80
C ARG A 230 9.55 -14.40 8.77
N THR A 231 8.35 -14.01 8.33
CA THR A 231 7.15 -14.86 8.49
C THR A 231 6.56 -15.38 7.18
N GLY A 232 6.83 -14.72 6.05
CA GLY A 232 6.24 -15.00 4.74
C GLY A 232 4.73 -14.76 4.70
N ARG A 233 4.22 -13.79 5.48
CA ARG A 233 2.78 -13.56 5.65
C ARG A 233 2.36 -12.20 5.12
N LEU A 234 1.82 -12.17 3.92
CA LEU A 234 1.35 -10.94 3.30
C LEU A 234 -0.04 -10.52 3.79
N THR A 235 -1.00 -11.45 3.92
CA THR A 235 -2.38 -11.10 4.32
C THR A 235 -2.47 -10.26 5.60
N PRO A 236 -1.83 -10.60 6.73
CA PRO A 236 -1.93 -9.76 7.94
C PRO A 236 -1.28 -8.37 7.76
N ILE A 237 -0.33 -8.21 6.83
CA ILE A 237 0.28 -6.90 6.51
C ILE A 237 -0.74 -6.06 5.74
N ILE A 238 -1.34 -6.61 4.69
CA ILE A 238 -2.42 -5.95 3.92
C ILE A 238 -3.54 -5.52 4.86
N LEU A 239 -4.04 -6.44 5.70
CA LEU A 239 -5.15 -6.14 6.61
C LEU A 239 -4.79 -5.07 7.64
N ALA A 240 -3.54 -5.04 8.13
CA ALA A 240 -3.10 -4.01 9.05
C ALA A 240 -3.05 -2.63 8.39
N HIS A 241 -2.54 -2.54 7.16
CA HIS A 241 -2.56 -1.33 6.38
C HIS A 241 -4.02 -0.90 6.07
N THR A 242 -4.90 -1.84 5.68
CA THR A 242 -6.32 -1.53 5.42
C THR A 242 -7.00 -1.02 6.68
N ALA A 243 -6.78 -1.64 7.82
CA ALA A 243 -7.35 -1.20 9.09
C ALA A 243 -6.89 0.22 9.47
N HIS A 244 -5.64 0.58 9.15
CA HIS A 244 -5.13 1.94 9.36
C HIS A 244 -5.83 2.97 8.45
N ASN A 245 -5.98 2.66 7.16
CA ASN A 245 -6.70 3.52 6.20
C ASN A 245 -8.17 3.71 6.60
N LEU A 246 -8.83 2.63 7.02
CA LEU A 246 -10.21 2.66 7.51
C LEU A 246 -10.33 3.48 8.80
N LEU A 247 -9.38 3.35 9.73
CA LEU A 247 -9.37 4.17 10.95
C LEU A 247 -9.27 5.66 10.60
N GLY A 248 -8.40 6.04 9.67
CA GLY A 248 -8.31 7.43 9.20
C GLY A 248 -9.64 7.94 8.64
N SER A 249 -10.27 7.16 7.77
CA SER A 249 -11.58 7.50 7.18
C SER A 249 -12.68 7.62 8.24
N SER A 250 -12.71 6.71 9.23
CA SER A 250 -13.66 6.78 10.35
C SER A 250 -13.45 8.00 11.24
N LEU A 251 -12.19 8.39 11.50
CA LEU A 251 -11.89 9.59 12.28
C LEU A 251 -12.34 10.86 11.57
N MET A 252 -12.21 10.92 10.23
CA MET A 252 -12.75 12.02 9.42
C MET A 252 -14.28 12.11 9.56
N LEU A 253 -14.99 10.97 9.48
CA LEU A 253 -16.44 10.94 9.67
C LEU A 253 -16.89 11.38 11.06
N LEU A 254 -16.16 10.96 12.11
CA LEU A 254 -16.44 11.36 13.48
C LEU A 254 -16.19 12.85 13.72
N ALA A 255 -15.10 13.39 13.17
CA ALA A 255 -14.80 14.83 13.24
C ALA A 255 -15.88 15.66 12.52
N ALA A 256 -16.32 15.20 11.35
CA ALA A 256 -17.41 15.81 10.60
C ALA A 256 -18.74 15.82 11.37
N ALA A 257 -19.07 14.73 12.10
CA ALA A 257 -20.30 14.63 12.88
C ALA A 257 -20.31 15.43 14.19
N ALA A 258 -19.15 15.94 14.62
CA ALA A 258 -19.02 16.72 15.86
C ALA A 258 -19.15 18.24 15.66
N ILE A 259 -19.25 18.69 14.41
CA ILE A 259 -19.43 20.10 13.99
C ILE A 259 -20.90 20.33 13.70
#